data_AF-A0A453ASQ2-F1
#
_entry.id   AF-A0A453ASQ2-F1
#
_cell.length_a   1.000
_cell.length_b   1.000
_cell.length_c   1.000
_cell.angle_alpha   90.00
_cell.angle_beta   90.00
_cell.angle_gamma   90.00
#
_symmetry.space_group_name_H-M   'P 1'
#
loop_
_entity.id
_entity.type
_entity.pdbx_description
1 polymer ?
#
loop_
_entity_poly.entity_id
_entity_poly.type
_entity_poly.pdbx_seq_one_letter_code
_entity_poly.pdbx_strand_id
1 'polypeptide(L)'
;MPVSYTTLRNSDWEFIVCKYLKRFEAWVGNAASMGGRHTLLDSVVTQLSLYHMSMWLMNKTFIEKLDKHRRRFFWQGCNKKKRYYLVKWSRICRSKEKGGLGIKDLRKQNISLMVKWWWKLETQSGMWQDIVRARYLRNRTVADVGPRFSDSPCWKALLKVKEIYMAGRKINIESGNIARVWSDPINGLLPFKDQYPQLFDICNIPGCTIKQVFAVETGSFFR
;
A
#
# COMPACT_ATOMS: atom_id res chain seq x y z
N MET A 1 -14.07 0.93 14.39
CA MET A 1 -13.19 1.72 13.49
C MET A 1 -13.39 3.19 13.83
N PRO A 2 -12.35 4.04 13.91
CA PRO A 2 -12.57 5.48 13.86
C PRO A 2 -12.95 5.81 12.41
N VAL A 3 -14.26 5.83 12.14
CA VAL A 3 -14.83 6.15 10.84
C VAL A 3 -14.93 7.66 10.78
N SER A 4 -13.90 8.32 10.22
CA SER A 4 -14.09 9.71 9.82
C SER A 4 -14.90 9.73 8.52
N TYR A 5 -15.98 10.50 8.52
CA TYR A 5 -16.79 10.76 7.33
C TYR A 5 -16.10 11.73 6.36
N THR A 6 -15.06 12.44 6.83
CA THR A 6 -14.29 13.41 6.05
C THR A 6 -12.87 12.92 5.73
N THR A 7 -12.26 13.61 4.76
CA THR A 7 -10.86 13.38 4.41
C THR A 7 -9.99 14.01 5.49
N LEU A 8 -9.15 13.21 6.14
CA LEU A 8 -8.32 13.68 7.25
C LEU A 8 -7.26 14.68 6.78
N ARG A 9 -7.17 15.81 7.47
CA ARG A 9 -6.19 16.88 7.25
C ARG A 9 -4.90 16.55 8.00
N ASN A 10 -3.82 17.26 7.67
CA ASN A 10 -2.54 17.08 8.35
C ASN A 10 -2.62 17.42 9.85
N SER A 11 -3.50 18.35 10.24
CA SER A 11 -3.78 18.72 11.64
C SER A 11 -4.30 17.54 12.46
N ASP A 12 -5.14 16.70 11.86
CA ASP A 12 -5.83 15.61 12.54
C ASP A 12 -4.84 14.51 12.96
N TRP A 13 -3.65 14.50 12.36
CA TRP A 13 -2.58 13.55 12.64
C TRP A 13 -1.54 14.05 13.64
N GLU A 14 -1.67 15.29 14.13
CA GLU A 14 -0.66 15.90 14.99
C GLU A 14 -0.46 15.14 16.30
N PHE A 15 -1.51 14.49 16.80
CA PHE A 15 -1.41 13.64 18.00
C PHE A 15 -0.37 12.51 17.85
N ILE A 16 -0.16 11.99 16.64
CA ILE A 16 0.85 10.96 16.36
C ILE A 16 2.25 11.57 16.50
N VAL A 17 2.43 12.79 15.98
CA VAL A 17 3.68 13.54 16.12
C VAL A 17 3.98 13.79 17.59
N CYS A 18 2.99 14.23 18.38
CA CYS A 18 3.14 14.42 19.82
C CYS A 18 3.54 13.12 20.54
N LYS A 19 2.92 11.98 20.19
CA LYS A 19 3.30 10.66 20.74
C LYS A 19 4.74 10.29 20.38
N TYR A 20 5.17 10.56 19.15
CA TYR A 20 6.56 10.33 18.73
C TYR A 20 7.53 11.17 19.54
N LEU A 21 7.28 12.48 19.65
CA LEU A 21 8.13 13.43 20.39
C LEU A 21 8.27 13.03 21.86
N LYS A 22 7.15 12.72 22.54
CA LYS A 22 7.16 12.27 23.93
C LYS A 22 8.02 11.03 24.15
N ARG A 23 8.01 10.07 23.21
CA ARG A 23 8.87 8.88 23.28
C ARG A 23 10.34 9.21 23.02
N PHE A 24 10.60 10.06 22.03
CA PHE A 24 11.96 10.50 21.71
C PHE A 24 12.61 11.24 22.88
N GLU A 25 11.90 12.15 23.53
CA GLU A 25 12.40 12.88 24.70
C GLU A 25 12.79 11.92 25.84
N ALA A 26 11.95 10.94 26.14
CA ALA A 26 12.22 9.95 27.17
C ALA A 26 13.49 9.11 26.88
N TRP A 27 13.74 8.75 25.62
CA TRP A 27 14.91 7.91 25.26
C TRP A 27 16.19 8.71 25.00
N VAL A 28 16.07 9.98 24.61
CA VAL A 28 17.22 10.87 24.47
C VAL A 28 17.90 11.12 25.82
N GLY A 29 17.17 11.05 26.94
CA GLY A 29 17.75 11.10 28.29
C GLY A 29 18.57 9.86 28.69
N ASN A 30 18.29 8.69 28.09
CA ASN A 30 18.79 7.39 28.56
C ASN A 30 19.99 6.82 27.78
N ALA A 31 20.81 7.66 27.14
CA ALA A 31 22.08 7.24 26.50
C ALA A 31 21.98 6.06 25.51
N ALA A 32 20.96 6.00 24.64
CA ALA A 32 20.82 4.89 23.70
C ALA A 32 21.93 4.88 22.61
N SER A 33 22.55 3.71 22.42
CA SER A 33 23.49 3.44 21.31
C SER A 33 22.81 3.59 19.95
N MET A 34 23.59 3.68 18.85
CA MET A 34 23.02 3.79 17.49
C MET A 34 22.17 2.56 17.12
N GLY A 35 22.61 1.36 17.52
CA GLY A 35 21.85 0.12 17.37
C GLY A 35 20.58 0.12 18.24
N GLY A 36 20.65 0.59 19.49
CA GLY A 36 19.48 0.73 20.35
C GLY A 36 18.43 1.67 19.77
N ARG A 37 18.84 2.81 19.21
CA ARG A 37 17.94 3.75 18.52
C ARG A 37 17.28 3.16 17.28
N HIS A 38 18.04 2.38 16.50
CA HIS A 38 17.48 1.63 15.38
C HIS A 38 16.35 0.71 15.85
N THR A 39 16.61 -0.11 16.88
CA THR A 39 15.63 -1.03 17.44
C THR A 39 14.40 -0.28 17.97
N LEU A 40 14.57 0.80 18.73
CA LEU A 40 13.45 1.60 19.26
C LEU A 40 12.59 2.24 18.16
N LEU A 41 13.21 2.68 17.06
CA LEU A 41 12.49 3.21 15.90
C LEU A 41 11.60 2.15 15.24
N ASP A 42 12.12 0.94 15.07
CA ASP A 42 11.38 -0.12 14.38
C ASP A 42 10.37 -0.84 15.30
N SER A 43 10.71 -1.07 16.56
CA SER A 43 9.86 -1.80 17.51
C SER A 43 8.76 -0.93 18.11
N VAL A 44 9.04 0.33 18.46
CA VAL A 44 8.06 1.17 19.17
C VAL A 44 7.47 2.23 18.25
N VAL A 45 8.32 3.06 17.65
CA VAL A 45 7.87 4.25 16.91
C VAL A 45 7.05 3.87 15.69
N THR A 46 7.53 2.89 14.93
CA THR A 46 6.82 2.39 13.75
C THR A 46 5.50 1.72 14.13
N GLN A 47 5.42 1.04 15.28
CA GLN A 47 4.17 0.44 15.76
C GLN A 47 3.12 1.48 16.17
N LEU A 48 3.53 2.61 16.77
CA LEU A 48 2.63 3.69 17.19
C LEU A 48 1.78 4.25 16.04
N SER A 49 2.35 4.33 14.83
CA SER A 49 1.64 4.80 13.64
C SER A 49 1.04 3.68 12.80
N LEU A 50 1.41 2.41 13.05
CA LEU A 50 1.04 1.27 12.22
C LEU A 50 -0.47 1.10 12.09
N TYR A 51 -1.19 1.25 13.20
CA TYR A 51 -2.65 1.16 13.23
C TYR A 51 -3.30 2.24 12.35
N HIS A 52 -2.82 3.48 12.45
CA HIS A 52 -3.36 4.58 11.63
C HIS A 52 -2.99 4.42 10.16
N MET A 53 -1.76 3.97 9.88
CA MET A 53 -1.28 3.67 8.52
C MET A 53 -2.01 2.50 7.87
N SER A 54 -2.57 1.57 8.63
CA SER A 54 -3.35 0.48 8.05
C SER A 54 -4.76 0.92 7.68
N MET A 55 -5.31 1.94 8.33
CA MET A 55 -6.66 2.43 8.08
C MET A 55 -6.72 3.55 7.05
N TRP A 56 -5.67 4.36 6.97
CA TRP A 56 -5.66 5.58 6.15
C TRP A 56 -4.39 5.71 5.32
N LEU A 57 -4.55 6.13 4.07
CA LEU A 57 -3.43 6.57 3.24
C LEU A 57 -2.97 7.95 3.73
N MET A 58 -1.82 8.01 4.39
CA MET A 58 -1.27 9.25 4.93
C MET A 58 -0.73 10.15 3.81
N ASN A 59 -0.88 11.46 4.01
CA ASN A 59 -0.35 12.47 3.10
C ASN A 59 1.19 12.41 3.07
N LYS A 60 1.78 12.64 1.88
CA LYS A 60 3.23 12.61 1.68
C LYS A 60 3.95 13.60 2.62
N THR A 61 3.41 14.82 2.74
CA THR A 61 3.94 15.88 3.61
C THR A 61 3.95 15.48 5.09
N PHE A 62 2.92 14.74 5.54
CA PHE A 62 2.84 14.27 6.91
C PHE A 62 3.86 13.15 7.17
N ILE A 63 4.01 12.22 6.23
CA ILE A 63 5.03 11.17 6.31
C ILE A 63 6.44 11.80 6.36
N GLU A 64 6.73 12.80 5.54
CA GLU A 64 8.00 13.52 5.55
C GLU A 64 8.26 14.23 6.88
N LYS A 65 7.21 14.77 7.51
CA LYS A 65 7.28 15.34 8.87
C LYS A 65 7.66 14.26 9.88
N LEU A 66 7.02 13.09 9.85
CA LEU A 66 7.39 11.97 10.74
C LEU A 66 8.83 11.50 10.50
N ASP A 67 9.24 11.34 9.24
CA ASP A 67 10.60 10.94 8.89
C ASP A 67 11.64 12.00 9.29
N LYS A 68 11.29 13.30 9.31
CA LYS A 68 12.16 14.34 9.86
C LYS A 68 12.46 14.10 11.34
N HIS A 69 11.46 13.74 12.14
CA HIS A 69 11.64 13.43 13.56
C HIS A 69 12.40 12.12 13.77
N ARG A 70 12.09 11.05 13.01
CA ARG A 70 12.81 9.77 13.05
C ARG A 70 14.30 9.92 12.70
N ARG A 71 14.59 10.67 11.62
CA ARG A 71 15.96 11.06 11.23
C ARG A 71 16.70 11.77 12.34
N ARG A 72 16.05 12.77 12.93
CA ARG A 72 16.63 13.57 14.01
C ARG A 72 16.99 12.68 15.19
N PHE A 73 16.07 11.82 15.63
CA PHE A 73 16.30 10.90 16.74
C PHE A 73 17.44 9.92 16.46
N PHE A 74 17.48 9.33 15.26
CA PHE A 74 18.54 8.40 14.88
C PHE A 74 19.94 9.05 14.96
N TRP A 75 20.09 10.24 14.37
CA TRP A 75 21.39 10.91 14.22
C TRP A 75 21.83 11.77 15.41
N GLN A 76 20.94 12.56 16.04
CA GLN A 76 21.36 13.57 17.03
C GLN A 76 21.78 12.97 18.38
N GLY A 77 21.22 11.82 18.79
CA GLY A 77 21.54 11.22 20.09
C GLY A 77 21.30 12.15 21.28
N CYS A 78 21.97 11.88 22.40
CA CYS A 78 21.68 12.49 23.71
C CYS A 78 22.13 13.95 23.86
N ASN A 79 23.18 14.37 23.16
CA ASN A 79 23.86 15.64 23.49
C ASN A 79 23.19 16.90 22.93
N LYS A 80 21.98 16.84 22.36
CA LYS A 80 21.26 17.96 21.68
C LYS A 80 22.07 18.72 20.60
N LYS A 81 23.35 18.38 20.39
CA LYS A 81 24.24 18.93 19.37
C LYS A 81 23.77 18.41 18.01
N LYS A 82 23.59 19.33 17.06
CA LYS A 82 23.29 18.98 15.67
C LYS A 82 24.46 18.15 15.13
N ARG A 83 24.25 16.85 14.93
CA ARG A 83 25.17 15.99 14.18
C ARG A 83 24.82 16.02 12.70
N TYR A 84 25.83 16.00 11.84
CA TYR A 84 25.65 15.92 10.39
C TYR A 84 24.99 14.60 10.00
N TYR A 85 24.07 14.65 9.03
CA TYR A 85 23.46 13.47 8.44
C TYR A 85 24.38 12.92 7.36
N LEU A 86 25.22 11.96 7.72
CA LEU A 86 26.24 11.42 6.81
C LEU A 86 25.64 10.66 5.61
N VAL A 87 24.43 10.13 5.75
CA VAL A 87 23.78 9.32 4.73
C VAL A 87 22.34 9.78 4.50
N LYS A 88 21.92 9.83 3.24
CA LYS A 88 20.52 10.09 2.86
C LYS A 88 19.60 9.05 3.51
N TRP A 89 18.52 9.50 4.13
CA TRP A 89 17.57 8.62 4.84
C TRP A 89 16.95 7.54 3.96
N SER A 90 16.66 7.85 2.69
CA SER A 90 16.19 6.87 1.72
C SER A 90 17.17 5.73 1.46
N ARG A 91 18.48 5.94 1.65
CA ARG A 91 19.50 4.89 1.56
C ARG A 91 19.55 4.06 2.85
N ILE A 92 19.38 4.69 4.00
CA ILE A 92 19.28 4.03 5.31
C ILE A 92 18.08 3.08 5.37
N CYS A 93 16.94 3.51 4.81
CA CYS A 93 15.72 2.71 4.79
C CYS A 93 15.72 1.53 3.79
N ARG A 94 16.79 1.34 3.02
CA ARG A 94 16.91 0.14 2.15
C ARG A 94 17.11 -1.11 3.01
N SER A 95 16.77 -2.27 2.45
CA SER A 95 17.07 -3.55 3.09
C SER A 95 18.59 -3.73 3.29
N LYS A 96 18.96 -4.56 4.26
CA LYS A 96 20.37 -4.87 4.54
C LYS A 96 21.08 -5.48 3.32
N GLU A 97 20.38 -6.36 2.60
CA GLU A 97 20.83 -6.94 1.33
C GLU A 97 21.14 -5.88 0.26
N LYS A 98 20.45 -4.74 0.28
CA LYS A 98 20.64 -3.62 -0.66
C LYS A 98 21.57 -2.53 -0.10
N GLY A 99 22.37 -2.86 0.92
CA GLY A 99 23.34 -1.95 1.55
C GLY A 99 22.72 -0.84 2.40
N GLY A 100 21.48 -1.04 2.88
CA GLY A 100 20.83 -0.16 3.86
C GLY A 100 20.89 -0.71 5.29
N LEU A 101 20.29 0.01 6.23
CA LEU A 101 20.20 -0.42 7.64
C LEU A 101 18.95 -1.25 7.94
N GLY A 102 17.96 -1.25 7.03
CA GLY A 102 16.71 -1.98 7.20
C GLY A 102 15.60 -1.20 7.92
N ILE A 103 15.80 0.09 8.23
CA ILE A 103 14.76 0.93 8.84
C ILE A 103 13.56 1.02 7.90
N LYS A 104 12.35 0.79 8.42
CA LYS A 104 11.13 0.82 7.60
C LYS A 104 10.86 2.20 7.02
N ASP A 105 10.71 2.24 5.69
CA ASP A 105 10.21 3.40 4.94
C ASP A 105 8.69 3.52 5.18
N LEU A 106 8.27 4.60 5.86
CA LEU A 106 6.87 4.78 6.24
C LEU A 106 5.95 4.89 5.03
N ARG A 107 6.41 5.47 3.92
CA ARG A 107 5.58 5.62 2.72
C ARG A 107 5.30 4.26 2.10
N LYS A 108 6.35 3.44 1.94
CA LYS A 108 6.21 2.08 1.42
C LYS A 108 5.38 1.22 2.36
N GLN A 109 5.59 1.35 3.67
CA GLN A 109 4.83 0.62 4.68
C GLN A 109 3.34 0.97 4.67
N ASN A 110 3.00 2.27 4.57
CA ASN A 110 1.62 2.70 4.48
C ASN A 110 0.95 2.18 3.21
N ILE A 111 1.61 2.26 2.05
CA ILE A 111 1.12 1.67 0.80
C ILE A 111 0.93 0.16 0.95
N SER A 112 1.91 -0.57 1.48
CA SER A 112 1.80 -2.03 1.63
C SER A 112 0.64 -2.46 2.54
N LEU A 113 0.37 -1.69 3.60
CA LEU A 113 -0.77 -1.95 4.48
C LEU A 113 -2.10 -1.68 3.79
N MET A 114 -2.17 -0.67 2.92
CA MET A 114 -3.36 -0.43 2.09
C MET A 114 -3.55 -1.52 1.03
N VAL A 115 -2.46 -1.99 0.40
CA VAL A 115 -2.48 -3.14 -0.53
C VAL A 115 -3.01 -4.40 0.14
N LYS A 116 -2.63 -4.64 1.41
CA LYS A 116 -3.13 -5.79 2.20
C LYS A 116 -4.66 -5.83 2.28
N TRP A 117 -5.34 -4.68 2.31
CA TRP A 117 -6.80 -4.64 2.32
C TRP A 117 -7.42 -5.08 1.00
N TRP A 118 -6.82 -4.70 -0.14
CA TRP A 118 -7.22 -5.22 -1.44
C TRP A 118 -7.09 -6.74 -1.50
N TRP A 119 -5.93 -7.26 -1.07
CA TRP A 119 -5.70 -8.70 -1.02
C TRP A 119 -6.71 -9.44 -0.14
N LYS A 120 -7.03 -8.89 1.04
CA LYS A 120 -8.06 -9.45 1.93
C LYS A 120 -9.47 -9.39 1.32
N LEU A 121 -9.76 -8.36 0.54
CA LEU A 121 -11.05 -8.20 -0.12
C LEU A 121 -11.27 -9.25 -1.23
N GLU A 122 -10.21 -9.64 -1.93
CA GLU A 122 -10.28 -10.69 -2.96
C GLU A 122 -10.16 -12.11 -2.38
N THR A 123 -9.25 -12.33 -1.43
CA THR A 123 -8.92 -13.69 -0.95
C THR A 123 -9.87 -14.19 0.14
N GLN A 124 -10.41 -13.30 0.98
CA GLN A 124 -11.21 -13.70 2.16
C GLN A 124 -12.70 -13.42 1.96
N SER A 125 -13.53 -14.22 2.58
CA SER A 125 -14.97 -13.97 2.75
C SER A 125 -15.26 -13.50 4.17
N GLY A 126 -16.27 -12.65 4.31
CA GLY A 126 -16.67 -12.09 5.60
C GLY A 126 -17.59 -10.89 5.44
N MET A 127 -18.26 -10.53 6.54
CA MET A 127 -19.33 -9.53 6.52
C MET A 127 -18.86 -8.16 5.98
N TRP A 128 -17.65 -7.72 6.35
CA TRP A 128 -17.15 -6.43 5.86
C TRP A 128 -16.83 -6.48 4.36
N GLN A 129 -16.36 -7.61 3.83
CA GLN A 129 -16.14 -7.79 2.40
C GLN A 129 -17.47 -7.74 1.65
N ASP A 130 -18.52 -8.36 2.19
CA ASP A 130 -19.83 -8.40 1.54
C ASP A 130 -20.46 -7.01 1.50
N ILE A 131 -20.34 -6.23 2.58
CA ILE A 131 -20.76 -4.83 2.63
C ILE A 131 -19.98 -4.00 1.60
N VAL A 132 -18.66 -4.16 1.51
CA VAL A 132 -17.82 -3.43 0.55
C VAL A 132 -18.14 -3.84 -0.89
N ARG A 133 -18.35 -5.14 -1.16
CA ARG A 133 -18.72 -5.67 -2.47
C ARG A 133 -20.08 -5.14 -2.92
N ALA A 134 -21.08 -5.19 -2.05
CA ALA A 134 -22.42 -4.68 -2.33
C ALA A 134 -22.43 -3.16 -2.56
N ARG A 135 -21.66 -2.40 -1.76
CA ARG A 135 -21.63 -0.94 -1.87
C ARG A 135 -20.84 -0.45 -3.08
N TYR A 136 -19.63 -0.97 -3.28
CA TYR A 136 -18.65 -0.39 -4.22
C TYR A 136 -18.42 -1.22 -5.48
N LEU A 137 -18.39 -2.56 -5.40
CA LEU A 137 -18.09 -3.43 -6.55
C LEU A 137 -19.34 -3.70 -7.41
N ARG A 138 -20.52 -3.93 -6.81
CA ARG A 138 -21.81 -4.13 -7.52
C ARG A 138 -21.67 -5.00 -8.79
N ASN A 139 -21.10 -6.20 -8.64
CA ASN A 139 -20.80 -7.17 -9.70
C ASN A 139 -19.68 -6.81 -10.70
N ARG A 140 -18.93 -5.72 -10.49
CA ARG A 140 -17.70 -5.42 -11.23
C ARG A 140 -16.50 -6.10 -10.60
N THR A 141 -15.47 -6.37 -11.41
CA THR A 141 -14.18 -6.84 -10.89
C THR A 141 -13.45 -5.69 -10.18
N VAL A 142 -12.53 -6.02 -9.26
CA VAL A 142 -11.69 -5.02 -8.56
C VAL A 142 -11.02 -4.05 -9.52
N ALA A 143 -10.63 -4.55 -10.68
CA ALA A 143 -9.91 -3.78 -11.66
C ALA A 143 -10.76 -2.72 -12.37
N ASP A 144 -12.02 -3.05 -12.66
CA ASP A 144 -12.94 -2.18 -13.41
C ASP A 144 -13.58 -1.12 -12.50
N VAL A 145 -13.37 -1.20 -11.18
CA VAL A 145 -13.88 -0.19 -10.26
C VAL A 145 -13.05 1.09 -10.36
N GLY A 146 -13.73 2.18 -10.68
CA GLY A 146 -13.23 3.55 -10.64
C GLY A 146 -13.84 4.37 -9.49
N PRO A 147 -13.27 5.54 -9.19
CA PRO A 147 -13.78 6.42 -8.14
C PRO A 147 -15.11 7.06 -8.54
N ARG A 148 -16.03 7.17 -7.58
CA ARG A 148 -17.30 7.91 -7.72
C ARG A 148 -17.33 9.10 -6.77
N PHE A 149 -18.17 10.08 -7.07
CA PHE A 149 -18.32 11.27 -6.23
C PHE A 149 -18.78 10.92 -4.81
N SER A 150 -19.79 10.06 -4.70
CA SER A 150 -20.40 9.57 -3.44
C SER A 150 -19.53 8.60 -2.63
N ASP A 151 -18.34 8.25 -3.12
CA ASP A 151 -17.48 7.30 -2.43
C ASP A 151 -16.85 7.88 -1.17
N SER A 152 -16.70 7.04 -0.17
CA SER A 152 -16.05 7.43 1.07
C SER A 152 -14.58 7.82 0.82
N PRO A 153 -14.01 8.76 1.61
CA PRO A 153 -12.60 9.12 1.53
C PRO A 153 -11.66 7.92 1.68
N CYS A 154 -12.03 6.96 2.54
CA CYS A 154 -11.29 5.71 2.73
C CYS A 154 -11.26 4.86 1.45
N TRP A 155 -12.40 4.71 0.76
CA TRP A 155 -12.47 4.00 -0.52
C TRP A 155 -11.65 4.70 -1.61
N LYS A 156 -11.76 6.04 -1.71
CA LYS A 156 -10.94 6.83 -2.65
C LYS A 156 -9.44 6.66 -2.38
N ALA A 157 -9.03 6.57 -1.12
CA ALA A 157 -7.66 6.30 -0.74
C ALA A 157 -7.20 4.88 -1.13
N LEU A 158 -8.07 3.88 -0.95
CA LEU A 158 -7.83 2.50 -1.36
C LEU A 158 -7.68 2.39 -2.89
N LEU A 159 -8.52 3.09 -3.65
CA LEU A 159 -8.45 3.16 -5.12
C LEU A 159 -7.13 3.74 -5.63
N LYS A 160 -6.53 4.72 -4.94
CA LYS A 160 -5.21 5.26 -5.30
C LYS A 160 -4.09 4.23 -5.24
N VAL A 161 -4.26 3.17 -4.45
CA VAL A 161 -3.29 2.09 -4.27
C VAL A 161 -3.64 0.88 -5.13
N LYS A 162 -4.81 0.87 -5.78
CA LYS A 162 -5.30 -0.21 -6.64
C LYS A 162 -4.28 -0.59 -7.70
N GLU A 163 -3.71 0.37 -8.43
CA GLU A 163 -2.74 0.08 -9.50
C GLU A 163 -1.49 -0.65 -9.00
N ILE A 164 -1.02 -0.32 -7.80
CA ILE A 164 0.13 -1.01 -7.18
C ILE A 164 -0.23 -2.45 -6.81
N TYR A 165 -1.46 -2.67 -6.32
CA TYR A 165 -1.95 -4.01 -6.06
C TYR A 165 -2.11 -4.83 -7.36
N MET A 166 -2.70 -4.23 -8.39
CA MET A 166 -2.92 -4.85 -9.69
C MET A 166 -1.60 -5.24 -10.38
N ALA A 167 -0.56 -4.41 -10.27
CA ALA A 167 0.76 -4.71 -10.83
C ALA A 167 1.49 -5.84 -10.06
N GLY A 168 1.19 -6.03 -8.77
CA GLY A 168 1.88 -7.00 -7.91
C GLY A 168 1.13 -8.32 -7.70
N ARG A 169 -0.14 -8.42 -8.13
CA ARG A 169 -0.94 -9.63 -7.94
C ARG A 169 -0.52 -10.72 -8.94
N LYS A 170 -0.75 -11.97 -8.56
CA LYS A 170 -0.66 -13.14 -9.44
C LYS A 170 -1.96 -13.91 -9.29
N ILE A 171 -2.56 -14.30 -10.40
CA ILE A 171 -3.84 -15.01 -10.39
C ILE A 171 -3.59 -16.46 -10.78
N ASN A 172 -4.10 -17.39 -9.96
CA ASN A 172 -4.16 -18.80 -10.30
C ASN A 172 -5.47 -19.09 -11.04
N ILE A 173 -5.41 -19.95 -12.06
CA ILE A 173 -6.54 -20.24 -12.97
C ILE A 173 -7.77 -20.80 -12.21
N GLU A 174 -7.55 -21.51 -11.10
CA GLU A 174 -8.61 -22.04 -10.23
C GLU A 174 -9.50 -20.95 -9.61
N SER A 175 -9.08 -19.68 -9.66
CA SER A 175 -9.79 -18.55 -9.05
C SER A 175 -11.04 -18.09 -9.82
N GLY A 176 -11.40 -18.75 -10.92
CA GLY A 176 -12.68 -18.60 -11.61
C GLY A 176 -12.90 -17.25 -12.30
N ASN A 177 -14.06 -16.63 -12.04
CA ASN A 177 -14.70 -15.55 -12.82
C ASN A 177 -13.98 -14.18 -12.84
N ILE A 178 -12.89 -14.02 -12.11
CA ILE A 178 -12.27 -12.71 -11.82
C ILE A 178 -11.05 -12.45 -12.71
N ALA A 179 -10.41 -13.51 -13.21
CA ALA A 179 -9.18 -13.41 -13.99
C ALA A 179 -9.47 -12.83 -15.39
N ARG A 180 -8.91 -11.67 -15.72
CA ARG A 180 -8.98 -11.10 -17.08
C ARG A 180 -7.81 -11.61 -17.90
N VAL A 181 -8.12 -12.22 -19.03
CA VAL A 181 -7.15 -12.98 -19.83
C VAL A 181 -5.99 -12.09 -20.27
N TRP A 182 -6.27 -10.93 -20.85
CA TRP A 182 -5.23 -10.10 -21.44
C TRP A 182 -4.42 -9.26 -20.46
N SER A 183 -5.07 -8.80 -19.38
CA SER A 183 -4.52 -7.77 -18.50
C SER A 183 -3.91 -8.31 -17.21
N ASP A 184 -4.31 -9.50 -16.77
CA ASP A 184 -3.84 -10.05 -15.51
C ASP A 184 -2.70 -11.05 -15.73
N PRO A 185 -1.67 -11.05 -14.85
CA PRO A 185 -0.63 -12.06 -14.87
C PRO A 185 -1.17 -13.39 -14.33
N ILE A 186 -1.38 -14.35 -15.24
CA ILE A 186 -1.91 -15.68 -14.96
C ILE A 186 -0.74 -16.66 -14.75
N ASN A 187 -0.79 -17.48 -13.69
CA ASN A 187 0.23 -18.48 -13.35
C ASN A 187 1.66 -17.92 -13.24
N GLY A 188 1.81 -16.65 -12.89
CA GLY A 188 3.11 -15.99 -12.74
C GLY A 188 3.78 -15.57 -14.06
N LEU A 189 3.10 -15.71 -15.19
CA LEU A 189 3.51 -15.18 -16.48
C LEU A 189 3.15 -13.68 -16.59
N LEU A 190 3.84 -12.96 -17.47
CA LEU A 190 3.49 -11.57 -17.82
C LEU A 190 2.08 -11.53 -18.43
N PRO A 191 1.35 -10.40 -18.32
CA PRO A 191 0.05 -10.26 -18.98
C PRO A 191 0.10 -10.64 -20.46
N PHE A 192 -0.91 -11.36 -20.95
CA PHE A 192 -0.91 -11.87 -22.33
C PHE A 192 -0.82 -10.75 -23.38
N LYS A 193 -1.34 -9.55 -23.09
CA LYS A 193 -1.20 -8.38 -23.96
C LYS A 193 0.26 -7.97 -24.20
N ASP A 194 1.12 -8.17 -23.20
CA ASP A 194 2.53 -7.76 -23.26
C ASP A 194 3.37 -8.85 -23.97
N GLN A 195 2.93 -10.10 -23.92
CA GLN A 195 3.56 -11.22 -24.63
C GLN A 195 3.13 -11.31 -26.10
N TYR A 196 1.85 -11.06 -26.38
CA TYR A 196 1.25 -11.20 -27.72
C TYR A 196 0.47 -9.94 -28.12
N PRO A 197 1.15 -8.81 -28.36
CA PRO A 197 0.48 -7.56 -28.71
C PRO A 197 -0.33 -7.68 -30.01
N GLN A 198 0.16 -8.44 -30.99
CA GLN A 198 -0.54 -8.66 -32.26
C GLN A 198 -1.88 -9.39 -32.08
N LEU A 199 -1.94 -10.39 -31.18
CA LEU A 199 -3.19 -11.10 -30.88
C LEU A 199 -4.17 -10.23 -30.08
N PHE A 200 -3.65 -9.33 -29.25
CA PHE A 200 -4.47 -8.37 -28.52
C PHE A 200 -5.13 -7.36 -29.46
N ASP A 201 -4.42 -6.87 -30.47
CA ASP A 201 -4.93 -5.87 -31.43
C ASP A 201 -6.08 -6.40 -32.29
N ILE A 202 -6.08 -7.71 -32.60
CA ILE A 202 -7.15 -8.36 -33.36
C ILE A 202 -8.28 -8.90 -32.47
N CYS A 203 -8.19 -8.76 -31.14
CA CYS A 203 -9.20 -9.27 -30.21
C CYS A 203 -10.41 -8.34 -30.14
N ASN A 204 -11.61 -8.90 -30.38
CA ASN A 204 -12.85 -8.13 -30.30
C ASN A 204 -13.26 -7.81 -28.85
N ILE A 205 -12.76 -8.58 -27.86
CA ILE A 205 -13.14 -8.45 -26.44
C ILE A 205 -11.89 -8.43 -25.54
N PRO A 206 -11.09 -7.35 -25.53
CA PRO A 206 -9.84 -7.27 -24.77
C PRO A 206 -10.03 -7.30 -23.23
N GLY A 207 -11.24 -7.01 -22.75
CA GLY A 207 -11.60 -7.02 -21.32
C GLY A 207 -12.16 -8.34 -20.80
N CYS A 208 -12.16 -9.41 -21.61
CA CYS A 208 -12.82 -10.67 -21.28
C CYS A 208 -12.22 -11.37 -20.05
N THR A 209 -13.07 -12.01 -19.25
CA THR A 209 -12.65 -12.94 -18.20
C THR A 209 -12.49 -14.36 -18.73
N ILE A 210 -11.71 -15.21 -18.04
CA ILE A 210 -11.49 -16.61 -18.44
C ILE A 210 -12.82 -17.34 -18.71
N LYS A 211 -13.84 -17.16 -17.86
CA LYS A 211 -15.16 -17.77 -18.07
C LYS A 211 -15.85 -17.29 -19.34
N GLN A 212 -15.71 -16.00 -19.67
CA GLN A 212 -16.30 -15.45 -20.90
C GLN A 212 -15.60 -16.02 -22.14
N VAL A 213 -14.27 -16.22 -22.10
CA VAL A 213 -13.54 -16.85 -23.21
C VAL A 213 -14.04 -18.28 -23.46
N PHE A 214 -14.23 -19.07 -22.40
CA PHE A 214 -14.79 -20.43 -22.54
C PHE A 214 -16.25 -20.48 -23.01
N ALA A 215 -16.99 -19.37 -22.93
CA ALA A 215 -18.38 -19.28 -23.34
C ALA A 215 -18.57 -18.72 -24.77
N VAL A 216 -17.53 -18.18 -25.39
CA VAL A 216 -17.59 -17.56 -26.72
C VAL A 216 -17.15 -18.57 -27.78
N GLU A 217 -17.94 -18.70 -28.86
CA GLU A 217 -17.56 -19.50 -30.02
C GLU A 217 -16.28 -18.93 -30.65
N THR A 218 -15.29 -19.80 -30.89
CA THR A 218 -13.92 -19.47 -31.30
C THR A 218 -13.84 -18.59 -32.54
N GLY A 219 -14.85 -18.61 -33.42
CA GLY A 219 -14.92 -17.80 -34.64
C GLY A 219 -15.28 -16.31 -34.47
N SER A 220 -15.69 -15.87 -33.28
CA SER A 220 -16.10 -14.47 -33.02
C SER A 220 -15.11 -13.68 -32.16
N PHE A 221 -14.10 -14.35 -31.60
CA PHE A 221 -13.21 -13.79 -30.59
C PHE A 221 -12.11 -12.90 -31.17
N PHE A 222 -11.68 -13.21 -32.40
CA PHE A 222 -10.68 -12.46 -33.15
C PHE A 222 -11.29 -11.97 -34.47
N ARG A 223 -10.80 -10.83 -34.96
CA ARG A 223 -11.23 -10.17 -36.20
C ARG A 223 -10.63 -10.82 -37.43
#